data_AF-A0A0P1HKS6-F1
#
_entry.id   AF-A0A0P1HKS6-F1
#
_cell.length_a   1.000
_cell.length_b   1.000
_cell.length_c   1.000
_cell.angle_alpha   90.00
_cell.angle_beta   90.00
_cell.angle_gamma   90.00
#
_symmetry.space_group_name_H-M   'P 1'
#
loop_
_entity.id
_entity.type
_entity.pdbx_description
1 polymer ?
#
loop_
_entity_poly.entity_id
_entity_poly.type
_entity_poly.pdbx_seq_one_letter_code
_entity_poly.pdbx_strand_id
1 'polypeptide(L)'
;MSRRNPFKRHRFPREVILLAVRWYCRYPLSHRDVRDMLAERGVAVDASTVHRWVRKFGPEIRKRAQARHRSWRGLQWHVDETYLRVGGGWRYLWRAVDQFGQLIDFRLTALTPSYAGKWVTGFEKAAYRGGCQSLPELPEGTIRL
;
A
#
# COMPACT_ATOMS: atom_id res chain seq x y z
N MET A 1 2.49 -0.70 29.60
CA MET A 1 1.32 -0.84 28.70
C MET A 1 1.28 -2.26 28.15
N SER A 2 0.22 -3.03 28.43
CA SER A 2 0.07 -4.40 27.90
C SER A 2 0.03 -4.38 26.36
N ARG A 3 0.97 -5.06 25.70
CA ARG A 3 0.97 -5.21 24.23
C ARG A 3 -0.28 -6.01 23.84
N ARG A 4 -1.29 -5.35 23.25
CA ARG A 4 -2.45 -6.06 22.66
C ARG A 4 -1.93 -7.05 21.61
N ASN A 5 -2.23 -8.33 21.78
CA ASN A 5 -1.93 -9.36 20.79
C ASN A 5 -2.94 -9.24 19.62
N PRO A 6 -2.51 -8.80 18.42
CA PRO A 6 -3.42 -8.58 17.29
C PRO A 6 -3.96 -9.89 16.69
N PHE A 7 -3.36 -11.04 17.05
CA PHE A 7 -3.78 -12.38 16.62
C PHE A 7 -4.76 -13.04 17.59
N LYS A 8 -5.08 -12.41 18.73
CA LYS A 8 -6.07 -12.95 19.67
C LYS A 8 -7.41 -13.18 18.96
N ARG A 9 -8.05 -14.32 19.22
CA ARG A 9 -9.35 -14.74 18.64
C ARG A 9 -9.35 -15.08 17.14
N HIS A 10 -8.21 -15.41 16.54
CA HIS A 10 -8.21 -16.02 15.20
C HIS A 10 -8.19 -17.55 15.32
N ARG A 11 -8.95 -18.22 14.47
CA ARG A 11 -8.97 -19.69 14.36
C ARG A 11 -7.62 -20.25 13.91
N PHE A 12 -6.86 -19.48 13.13
CA PHE A 12 -5.60 -19.91 12.53
C PHE A 12 -4.39 -19.36 13.29
N PRO A 13 -3.27 -20.10 13.32
CA PRO A 13 -2.05 -19.65 13.96
C PRO A 13 -1.48 -18.41 13.23
N ARG A 14 -0.74 -17.59 13.97
CA ARG A 14 -0.19 -16.32 13.46
C ARG A 14 0.71 -16.54 12.23
N GLU A 15 1.44 -17.65 12.18
CA GLU A 15 2.36 -18.01 11.10
C GLU A 15 1.63 -18.17 9.77
N VAL A 16 0.49 -18.88 9.77
CA VAL A 16 -0.35 -19.08 8.59
C VAL A 16 -0.91 -17.74 8.10
N ILE A 17 -1.42 -16.92 9.02
CA ILE A 17 -1.98 -15.61 8.71
C ILE A 17 -0.91 -14.70 8.09
N LEU A 18 0.26 -14.63 8.72
CA LEU A 18 1.36 -13.79 8.23
C LEU A 18 1.91 -14.28 6.89
N LEU A 19 2.00 -15.59 6.68
CA LEU A 19 2.44 -16.17 5.41
C LEU A 19 1.48 -15.83 4.28
N ALA A 20 0.17 -15.99 4.52
CA ALA A 20 -0.87 -15.67 3.54
C ALA A 20 -0.83 -14.18 3.13
N VAL A 21 -0.77 -13.28 4.13
CA VAL A 21 -0.70 -11.84 3.87
C VAL A 21 0.62 -11.46 3.19
N ARG A 22 1.74 -12.09 3.56
CA ARG A 22 3.03 -11.88 2.91
C ARG A 22 2.98 -12.28 1.43
N TRP A 23 2.43 -13.44 1.09
CA TRP A 23 2.32 -13.87 -0.31
C TRP A 23 1.48 -12.90 -1.12
N TYR A 24 0.31 -12.51 -0.59
CA TYR A 24 -0.53 -11.51 -1.23
C TYR A 24 0.19 -10.16 -1.45
N CYS A 25 0.94 -9.68 -0.46
CA CYS A 25 1.64 -8.40 -0.59
C CYS A 25 2.91 -8.45 -1.46
N ARG A 26 3.55 -9.62 -1.60
CA ARG A 26 4.85 -9.74 -2.28
C ARG A 26 4.73 -10.14 -3.75
N TYR A 27 3.68 -10.87 -4.10
CA TYR A 27 3.47 -11.46 -5.43
C TYR A 27 2.13 -10.99 -6.01
N PRO A 28 1.99 -10.96 -7.35
CA PRO A 28 0.74 -10.57 -8.01
C PRO A 28 -0.31 -11.70 -7.93
N LEU A 29 -0.66 -12.12 -6.72
CA LEU A 29 -1.60 -13.22 -6.45
C LEU A 29 -2.97 -12.67 -6.07
N SER A 30 -4.03 -13.31 -6.55
CA SER A 30 -5.38 -13.06 -6.09
C SER A 30 -5.63 -13.72 -4.72
N HIS A 31 -6.69 -13.29 -4.04
CA HIS A 31 -7.11 -13.93 -2.77
C HIS A 31 -7.48 -15.41 -2.96
N ARG A 32 -7.93 -15.80 -4.16
CA ARG A 32 -8.25 -17.19 -4.51
C ARG A 32 -6.98 -18.00 -4.70
N ASP A 33 -5.97 -17.44 -5.35
CA ASP A 33 -4.69 -18.12 -5.54
C ASP A 33 -4.01 -18.39 -4.19
N VAL A 34 -4.01 -17.39 -3.29
CA VAL A 34 -3.47 -17.57 -1.93
C VAL A 34 -4.26 -18.62 -1.15
N ARG A 35 -5.58 -18.69 -1.31
CA ARG A 35 -6.42 -19.74 -0.72
C ARG A 35 -6.01 -21.11 -1.25
N ASP A 36 -5.84 -21.26 -2.55
CA ASP A 36 -5.50 -22.54 -3.18
C ASP A 36 -4.10 -23.02 -2.77
N MET A 37 -3.13 -22.10 -2.72
CA MET A 37 -1.79 -22.38 -2.19
C MET A 37 -1.79 -22.80 -0.71
N LEU A 38 -2.74 -22.32 0.09
CA LEU A 38 -2.91 -22.76 1.49
C LEU A 38 -3.58 -24.14 1.55
N ALA A 39 -4.54 -24.41 0.67
CA ALA A 39 -5.21 -25.70 0.58
C ALA A 39 -4.23 -26.82 0.18
N GLU A 40 -3.33 -26.55 -0.78
CA GLU A 40 -2.23 -27.47 -1.14
C GLU A 40 -1.33 -27.84 0.05
N ARG A 41 -1.27 -26.98 1.07
CA ARG A 41 -0.49 -27.18 2.30
C ARG A 41 -1.35 -27.73 3.44
N GLY A 42 -2.54 -28.23 3.15
CA GLY A 42 -3.47 -28.81 4.13
C GLY A 42 -4.23 -27.79 4.98
N VAL A 43 -4.18 -26.50 4.63
CA VAL A 43 -4.87 -25.44 5.37
C VAL A 43 -6.11 -24.99 4.60
N ALA A 44 -7.27 -25.52 4.97
CA ALA A 44 -8.54 -25.12 4.37
C ALA A 44 -8.98 -23.74 4.89
N VAL A 45 -9.03 -22.76 3.98
CA VAL A 45 -9.49 -21.38 4.26
C VAL A 45 -10.42 -20.93 3.15
N ASP A 46 -11.27 -19.94 3.43
CA ASP A 46 -12.03 -19.26 2.39
C ASP A 46 -11.29 -18.01 1.88
N ALA A 47 -11.48 -17.65 0.60
CA ALA A 47 -10.85 -16.47 0.01
C ALA A 47 -11.26 -15.17 0.72
N SER A 48 -12.48 -15.08 1.27
CA SER A 48 -12.91 -13.93 2.07
C SER A 48 -12.15 -13.81 3.40
N THR A 49 -11.66 -14.93 3.94
CA THR A 49 -10.84 -14.95 5.16
C THR A 49 -9.46 -14.38 4.88
N VAL A 50 -8.85 -14.76 3.76
CA VAL A 50 -7.59 -14.16 3.27
C VAL A 50 -7.78 -12.66 3.08
N HIS A 51 -8.89 -12.23 2.45
CA HIS A 51 -9.21 -10.81 2.29
C HIS A 51 -9.29 -10.06 3.62
N ARG A 52 -9.99 -10.61 4.63
CA ARG A 52 -10.07 -10.00 5.97
C ARG A 52 -8.70 -9.91 6.64
N TRP A 53 -7.83 -10.91 6.48
CA TRP A 53 -6.46 -10.86 7.00
C TRP A 53 -5.63 -9.79 6.30
N VAL A 54 -5.67 -9.72 4.98
CA VAL A 54 -4.97 -8.67 4.20
C VAL A 54 -5.43 -7.29 4.63
N ARG A 55 -6.74 -7.06 4.72
CA ARG A 55 -7.31 -5.77 5.13
C ARG A 55 -6.90 -5.37 6.55
N LYS A 56 -6.78 -6.35 7.45
CA LYS A 56 -6.43 -6.13 8.86
C LYS A 56 -4.92 -5.94 9.10
N PHE A 57 -4.10 -6.82 8.53
CA PHE A 57 -2.67 -6.90 8.83
C PHE A 57 -1.80 -6.22 7.77
N GLY A 58 -2.28 -6.09 6.53
CA GLY A 58 -1.57 -5.46 5.42
C GLY A 58 -1.06 -4.05 5.73
N PRO A 59 -1.89 -3.14 6.28
CA PRO A 59 -1.42 -1.79 6.63
C PRO A 59 -0.27 -1.77 7.64
N GLU A 60 -0.32 -2.63 8.66
CA GLU A 60 0.73 -2.71 9.69
C GLU A 60 2.02 -3.34 9.15
N ILE A 61 1.90 -4.38 8.31
CA ILE A 61 3.06 -4.97 7.62
C ILE A 61 3.72 -3.94 6.70
N ARG A 62 2.92 -3.21 5.90
CA ARG A 62 3.40 -2.11 5.05
C ARG A 62 4.12 -1.05 5.86
N LYS A 63 3.53 -0.59 6.97
CA LYS A 63 4.12 0.43 7.85
C LYS A 63 5.50 -0.01 8.37
N ARG A 64 5.63 -1.26 8.83
CA ARG A 64 6.91 -1.80 9.34
C ARG A 64 7.93 -2.02 8.24
N ALA A 65 7.50 -2.49 7.07
CA ALA A 65 8.37 -2.62 5.90
C ALA A 65 8.90 -1.25 5.49
N GLN A 66 8.02 -0.25 5.30
CA GLN A 66 8.41 1.10 4.91
C GLN A 66 9.33 1.77 5.95
N ALA A 67 9.10 1.54 7.25
CA ALA A 67 9.99 2.06 8.29
C ALA A 67 11.42 1.52 8.19
N ARG A 68 11.60 0.26 7.79
CA ARG A 68 12.93 -0.34 7.56
C ARG A 68 13.59 0.17 6.28
N HIS A 69 12.80 0.53 5.28
CA HIS A 69 13.29 1.04 3.99
C HIS A 69 13.57 2.55 3.98
N ARG A 70 12.93 3.33 4.87
CA ARG A 70 13.11 4.80 4.97
C ARG A 70 14.51 5.26 5.38
N SER A 71 15.41 4.36 5.77
CA SER A 71 16.81 4.69 6.09
C SER A 71 17.66 4.98 4.85
N TRP A 72 17.16 4.72 3.63
CA TRP A 72 17.91 4.88 2.37
C TRP A 72 17.45 6.10 1.58
N ARG A 73 17.44 7.29 2.20
CA ARG A 73 17.12 8.54 1.51
C ARG A 73 18.23 8.91 0.53
N GLY A 74 18.13 8.41 -0.71
CA GLY A 74 18.76 9.04 -1.86
C GLY A 74 18.19 10.44 -2.07
N LEU A 75 19.04 11.40 -2.44
CA LEU A 75 18.66 12.80 -2.67
C LEU A 75 17.84 12.98 -3.97
N GLN A 76 17.78 11.95 -4.82
CA GLN A 76 17.13 12.00 -6.13
C GLN A 76 15.90 11.09 -6.19
N TRP A 77 14.78 11.67 -6.61
CA TRP A 77 13.50 10.99 -6.85
C TRP A 77 12.85 11.58 -8.11
N HIS A 78 11.96 10.81 -8.73
CA HIS A 78 11.18 11.20 -9.90
C HIS A 78 9.69 10.88 -9.69
N VAL A 79 8.84 11.50 -10.50
CA VAL A 79 7.39 11.25 -10.50
C VAL A 79 6.99 10.64 -11.82
N ASP A 80 6.37 9.47 -11.75
CA ASP A 80 5.72 8.84 -12.90
C ASP A 80 4.23 9.13 -12.90
N GLU A 81 3.68 9.44 -14.07
CA GLU A 81 2.25 9.52 -14.34
C GLU A 81 1.83 8.33 -15.20
N THR A 82 0.80 7.57 -14.78
CA THR A 82 0.30 6.41 -15.51
C THR A 82 -1.22 6.40 -15.55
N TYR A 83 -1.80 6.13 -16.71
CA TYR A 83 -3.24 6.03 -16.91
C TYR A 83 -3.72 4.61 -16.60
N LEU A 84 -4.59 4.46 -15.60
CA LEU A 84 -5.13 3.16 -15.19
C LEU A 84 -6.66 3.17 -15.22
N ARG A 85 -7.24 2.05 -15.64
CA ARG A 85 -8.69 1.83 -15.57
C ARG A 85 -9.06 1.19 -14.24
N VAL A 86 -9.84 1.90 -13.41
CA VAL A 86 -10.25 1.45 -12.07
C VAL A 86 -11.76 1.60 -11.92
N GLY A 87 -12.46 0.50 -11.63
CA GLY A 87 -13.92 0.51 -11.45
C GLY A 87 -14.69 0.99 -12.68
N GLY A 88 -14.20 0.68 -13.87
CA GLY A 88 -14.83 1.04 -15.15
C GLY A 88 -14.37 2.38 -15.74
N GLY A 89 -13.82 3.30 -14.95
CA GLY A 89 -13.36 4.63 -15.39
C GLY A 89 -11.84 4.78 -15.48
N TRP A 90 -11.38 5.68 -16.34
CA TRP A 90 -9.96 6.07 -16.44
C TRP A 90 -9.56 7.00 -15.29
N ARG A 91 -8.35 6.78 -14.75
CA ARG A 91 -7.78 7.54 -13.63
C ARG A 91 -6.29 7.74 -13.82
N TYR A 92 -5.78 8.85 -13.30
CA TYR A 92 -4.35 9.13 -13.19
C TYR A 92 -3.77 8.47 -11.95
N LEU A 93 -2.74 7.65 -12.12
CA LEU A 93 -1.88 7.17 -11.05
C LEU A 93 -0.56 7.94 -11.08
N TRP A 94 -0.34 8.76 -10.06
CA TRP A 94 0.92 9.43 -9.78
C TRP A 94 1.74 8.55 -8.84
N ARG A 95 3.02 8.33 -9.14
CA ARG A 95 3.94 7.57 -8.28
C ARG A 95 5.20 8.38 -8.07
N ALA A 96 5.55 8.67 -6.82
CA ALA A 96 6.85 9.19 -6.47
C ALA A 96 7.80 8.00 -6.21
N VAL A 97 8.88 7.92 -6.96
CA VAL A 97 9.83 6.81 -6.92
C VAL A 97 11.23 7.37 -6.69
N ASP A 98 12.01 6.74 -5.82
CA ASP A 98 13.40 7.15 -5.60
C ASP A 98 14.33 6.63 -6.71
N GLN A 99 15.60 7.03 -6.65
CA GLN A 99 16.65 6.57 -7.56
C GLN A 99 16.88 5.04 -7.60
N PHE A 100 16.41 4.31 -6.58
CA PHE A 100 16.53 2.85 -6.48
C PHE A 100 15.26 2.12 -6.96
N GLY A 101 14.29 2.85 -7.53
CA GLY A 101 13.04 2.27 -7.98
C GLY A 101 12.05 1.98 -6.84
N GLN A 102 12.28 2.49 -5.63
CA GLN A 102 11.40 2.28 -4.50
C GLN A 102 10.29 3.34 -4.46
N LEU A 103 9.04 2.86 -4.35
CA LEU A 103 7.87 3.71 -4.23
C LEU A 103 7.88 4.47 -2.89
N ILE A 104 7.96 5.79 -2.97
CA ILE A 104 7.90 6.71 -1.84
C ILE A 104 6.43 6.93 -1.45
N ASP A 105 5.62 7.33 -2.42
CA ASP A 105 4.19 7.59 -2.28
C ASP A 105 3.48 7.46 -3.63
N PHE A 106 2.15 7.34 -3.60
CA PHE A 106 1.35 7.33 -4.82
C PHE A 106 -0.01 7.99 -4.61
N ARG A 107 -0.61 8.47 -5.69
CA ARG A 107 -1.97 9.01 -5.68
C ARG A 107 -2.75 8.58 -6.90
N LEU A 108 -3.99 8.18 -6.66
CA LEU A 108 -4.96 7.93 -7.71
C LEU A 108 -5.97 9.09 -7.77
N THR A 109 -6.12 9.72 -8.94
CA THR A 109 -7.03 10.85 -9.17
C THR A 109 -7.94 10.59 -10.37
N ALA A 110 -9.15 11.16 -10.36
CA ALA A 110 -10.04 11.11 -11.51
C ALA A 110 -9.41 11.81 -12.73
N LEU A 111 -9.81 11.39 -13.93
CA LEU A 111 -9.38 12.01 -15.18
C LEU A 111 -10.09 13.36 -15.39
N THR A 112 -9.74 14.37 -14.60
CA THR A 112 -10.27 15.74 -14.74
C THR A 112 -9.12 16.73 -15.01
N PRO A 113 -9.23 17.63 -16.00
CA PRO A 113 -8.12 18.49 -16.43
C PRO A 113 -7.55 19.40 -15.34
N SER A 114 -8.34 19.75 -14.32
CA SER A 114 -7.99 20.74 -13.30
C SER A 114 -7.09 20.23 -12.16
N TYR A 115 -6.82 18.92 -12.09
CA TYR A 115 -6.12 18.31 -10.95
C TYR A 115 -4.67 17.87 -11.23
N ALA A 116 -4.27 17.74 -12.50
CA ALA A 116 -2.92 17.30 -12.87
C ALA A 116 -1.83 18.27 -12.35
N GLY A 117 -2.07 19.58 -12.46
CA GLY A 117 -1.09 20.60 -12.05
C GLY A 117 -0.97 20.82 -10.53
N LYS A 118 -1.97 20.44 -9.72
CA LYS A 118 -2.01 20.80 -8.28
C LYS A 118 -1.24 19.84 -7.38
N TRP A 119 -0.99 18.60 -7.82
CA TRP A 119 -0.33 17.61 -6.97
C TRP A 119 1.19 17.68 -7.04
N VAL A 120 1.74 17.94 -8.24
CA VAL A 120 3.18 18.16 -8.43
C VAL A 120 3.67 19.27 -7.50
N THR A 121 2.97 20.41 -7.44
CA THR A 121 3.34 21.54 -6.57
C THR A 121 3.21 21.24 -5.07
N GLY A 122 2.26 20.39 -4.66
CA GLY A 122 2.03 20.04 -3.26
C GLY A 122 3.05 19.02 -2.72
N PHE A 123 3.42 18.04 -3.56
CA PHE A 123 4.44 17.04 -3.23
C PHE A 123 5.84 17.67 -3.25
N GLU A 124 6.14 18.52 -4.22
CA GLU A 124 7.39 19.27 -4.34
C GLU A 124 7.62 20.19 -3.12
N LYS A 125 6.58 20.89 -2.63
CA LYS A 125 6.66 21.70 -1.40
C LYS A 125 6.87 20.89 -0.12
N ALA A 126 6.28 19.70 -0.01
CA ALA A 126 6.43 18.82 1.15
C ALA A 126 7.77 18.07 1.16
N ALA A 127 8.36 17.82 0.00
CA ALA A 127 9.65 17.15 -0.15
C ALA A 127 10.85 18.10 0.07
N TYR A 128 10.75 19.38 -0.29
CA TYR A 128 11.89 20.31 -0.26
C TYR A 128 12.16 21.03 1.07
N ARG A 129 11.19 21.19 1.99
CA ARG A 129 11.34 22.11 3.14
C ARG A 129 11.69 21.52 4.50
N GLY A 130 11.85 20.21 4.64
CA GLY A 130 12.27 19.65 5.92
C GLY A 130 11.74 18.26 6.12
N GLY A 131 12.60 17.40 6.68
CA GLY A 131 12.35 15.98 6.80
C GLY A 131 10.95 15.67 7.30
N CYS A 132 10.21 14.88 6.49
CA CYS A 132 9.09 14.04 6.88
C CYS A 132 8.36 14.44 8.17
N GLN A 133 7.71 15.59 8.20
CA GLN A 133 6.67 15.87 9.19
C GLN A 133 5.41 16.37 8.46
N SER A 134 4.45 15.44 8.37
CA SER A 134 3.06 15.58 7.90
C SER A 134 2.82 16.19 6.51
N LEU A 135 2.23 15.39 5.63
CA LEU A 135 1.64 15.86 4.37
C LEU A 135 0.50 16.87 4.66
N PRO A 136 0.32 17.92 3.83
CA PRO A 136 -0.79 18.84 3.97
C PRO A 136 -2.14 18.11 3.81
N GLU A 137 -3.18 18.61 4.50
CA GLU A 137 -4.55 18.13 4.34
C GLU A 137 -5.07 18.44 2.94
N LEU A 138 -5.67 17.44 2.30
CA LEU A 138 -6.03 17.46 0.88
C LEU A 138 -7.53 17.72 0.69
N PRO A 139 -7.93 18.34 -0.44
CA PRO A 139 -9.33 18.57 -0.76
C PRO A 139 -10.12 17.26 -0.85
N GLU A 140 -11.41 17.38 -0.51
CA GLU A 140 -12.37 16.28 -0.44
C GLU A 140 -12.47 15.52 -1.79
N GLY A 141 -12.57 14.19 -1.70
CA GLY A 141 -12.57 13.28 -2.86
C GLY A 141 -11.22 12.60 -3.16
N THR A 142 -10.18 12.85 -2.37
CA THR A 142 -8.88 12.18 -2.51
C THR A 142 -8.84 10.83 -1.79
N ILE A 143 -8.63 9.74 -2.54
CA ILE A 143 -8.46 8.38 -1.97
C ILE A 143 -6.96 8.09 -1.81
N ARG A 144 -6.50 7.90 -0.57
CA ARG A 144 -5.22 7.21 -0.28
C ARG A 144 -5.51 5.72 -0.09
N LEU A 145 -4.79 4.86 -0.80
CA LEU A 145 -4.88 3.40 -0.63
C LEU A 145 -3.92 2.89 0.46
#